data_AF-A0A2N2XC66-F1
#
_entry.id   AF-A0A2N2XC66-F1
#
_cell.length_a   1.000
_cell.length_b   1.000
_cell.length_c   1.000
_cell.angle_alpha   90.00
_cell.angle_beta   90.00
_cell.angle_gamma   90.00
#
_symmetry.space_group_name_H-M   'P 1'
#
loop_
_entity.id
_entity.type
_entity.pdbx_description
1 polymer ?
#
loop_
_entity_poly.entity_id
_entity_poly.type
_entity_poly.pdbx_seq_one_letter_code
_entity_poly.pdbx_strand_id
1 'polypeptide(L)' 'MTIAELEKMWNEFSDTPINIEDETEEDFYWWEKGTYRFDIWHWFDEKSPKGIAYLIQKIKIT' A
#
# COMPACT_ATOMS: atom_id res chain seq x y z
N MET A 1 -14.36 2.22 3.74
CA MET A 1 -13.61 1.57 2.65
C MET A 1 -13.96 0.10 2.64
N THR A 2 -14.38 -0.43 1.49
CA THR A 2 -14.64 -1.84 1.26
C THR A 2 -13.33 -2.60 1.07
N ILE A 3 -13.36 -3.94 1.16
CA ILE A 3 -12.17 -4.76 0.85
C ILE A 3 -11.71 -4.53 -0.59
N ALA A 4 -12.64 -4.37 -1.54
CA ALA A 4 -12.30 -4.12 -2.94
C ALA A 4 -11.60 -2.76 -3.15
N GLU A 5 -12.02 -1.72 -2.42
CA GLU A 5 -11.34 -0.42 -2.45
C GLU A 5 -9.93 -0.51 -1.84
N LEU A 6 -9.76 -1.27 -0.75
CA LEU A 6 -8.46 -1.51 -0.12
C LEU A 6 -7.53 -2.31 -1.05
N GLU A 7 -8.05 -3.34 -1.74
CA GLU A 7 -7.31 -4.14 -2.73
C GLU A 7 -6.87 -3.27 -3.93
N LYS A 8 -7.75 -2.40 -4.43
CA LYS A 8 -7.43 -1.45 -5.51
C LYS A 8 -6.31 -0.50 -5.09
N MET A 9 -6.43 0.09 -3.90
CA MET A 9 -5.44 1.02 -3.37
C MET A 9 -4.09 0.34 -3.13
N TRP A 10 -4.10 -0.92 -2.67
CA TRP A 10 -2.89 -1.73 -2.51
C TRP A 10 -2.20 -2.02 -3.84
N ASN A 11 -2.96 -2.32 -4.90
CA ASN A 11 -2.40 -2.49 -6.24
C ASN A 11 -1.77 -1.19 -6.75
N GLU A 12 -2.45 -0.05 -6.60
CA GLU A 12 -1.91 1.26 -6.98
C GLU A 12 -0.63 1.59 -6.20
N PHE A 13 -0.56 1.23 -4.92
CA PHE A 13 0.65 1.39 -4.11
C PHE A 13 1.83 0.55 -4.63
N SER A 14 1.56 -0.62 -5.21
CA SER A 14 2.62 -1.49 -5.76
C SER A 14 3.29 -0.92 -7.01
N ASP A 15 2.63 0.02 -7.68
CA ASP A 15 3.18 0.75 -8.82
C ASP A 15 3.85 2.08 -8.42
N THR A 16 3.69 2.53 -7.15
CA THR A 16 4.30 3.77 -6.64
C THR A 16 5.83 3.61 -6.54
N PRO A 17 6.63 4.49 -7.18
CA PRO A 17 8.07 4.42 -7.09
C PRO A 17 8.57 4.68 -5.66
N ILE A 18 9.53 3.86 -5.22
CA ILE A 18 10.16 3.95 -3.90
C ILE A 18 11.66 4.18 -4.08
N ASN A 19 12.22 5.13 -3.33
CA ASN A 19 13.65 5.44 -3.36
C ASN A 19 14.50 4.44 -2.56
N ILE A 20 15.83 4.64 -2.52
CA ILE A 20 16.75 3.77 -1.77
C ILE A 20 16.60 3.86 -0.24
N GLU A 21 15.93 4.89 0.27
CA GLU A 21 15.65 5.11 1.69
C GLU A 21 14.28 4.52 2.11
N ASP A 22 13.64 3.76 1.21
CA ASP A 22 12.33 3.14 1.38
C ASP A 22 11.17 4.14 1.54
N GLU A 23 11.30 5.32 0.92
CA GLU A 23 10.26 6.37 0.90
C GLU A 23 9.60 6.50 -0.48
N THR A 24 8.34 6.97 -0.52
CA THR A 24 7.64 7.25 -1.78
C THR A 24 8.29 8.40 -2.55
N GLU A 25 8.47 8.26 -3.86
CA GLU A 25 9.04 9.33 -4.70
C GLU A 25 7.98 10.33 -5.23
N GLU A 26 6.71 10.06 -4.96
CA GLU A 26 5.54 10.87 -5.29
C GLU A 26 4.50 10.83 -4.17
N ASP A 27 3.52 11.74 -4.24
CA ASP A 27 2.37 11.72 -3.34
C ASP A 27 1.53 10.47 -3.63
N PHE A 28 1.06 9.81 -2.58
CA PHE A 28 0.18 8.66 -2.66
C PHE A 28 -1.08 8.94 -1.83
N TYR A 29 -2.22 9.17 -2.48
CA TYR A 29 -3.48 9.57 -1.81
C TYR A 29 -3.33 10.78 -0.87
N TRP A 30 -3.25 10.54 0.45
CA TRP A 30 -3.07 11.57 1.48
C TRP A 30 -1.69 11.52 2.13
N TRP A 31 -0.82 10.61 1.67
CA TRP A 31 0.58 10.56 2.05
C TRP A 31 1.39 11.41 1.07
N GLU A 32 2.20 12.31 1.62
CA GLU A 32 3.09 13.15 0.83
C GLU A 32 4.28 12.32 0.34
N LYS A 33 4.89 12.74 -0.77
CA LYS A 33 6.21 12.29 -1.20
C LYS A 33 7.19 12.29 -0.01
N GLY A 34 8.00 11.26 0.10
CA GLY A 34 8.94 11.06 1.22
C GLY A 34 8.32 10.29 2.39
N THR A 35 7.07 9.81 2.26
CA THR A 35 6.48 8.94 3.28
C THR A 35 7.17 7.57 3.26
N TYR A 36 7.56 7.09 4.43
CA TYR A 36 8.16 5.77 4.60
C TYR A 36 7.15 4.67 4.23
N ARG A 37 7.51 3.78 3.30
CA ARG A 37 6.57 2.76 2.77
C ARG A 37 6.03 1.83 3.85
N PHE A 38 6.78 1.61 4.93
CA PHE A 38 6.38 0.73 6.01
C PHE A 38 5.27 1.34 6.86
N ASP A 39 5.18 2.67 6.96
CA ASP A 39 4.05 3.34 7.62
C ASP A 39 2.77 3.14 6.83
N ILE A 40 2.87 3.19 5.49
CA ILE A 40 1.76 2.89 4.58
C ILE A 40 1.37 1.40 4.71
N TRP A 41 2.34 0.48 4.75
CA TRP A 41 2.07 -0.95 4.98
C TRP A 41 1.38 -1.22 6.31
N HIS A 42 1.84 -0.60 7.40
CA HIS A 42 1.20 -0.74 8.71
C HIS A 42 -0.23 -0.24 8.69
N TRP A 43 -0.50 0.87 7.99
CA TRP A 43 -1.87 1.33 7.81
C TRP A 43 -2.73 0.31 7.06
N PHE A 44 -2.22 -0.32 5.99
CA PHE A 44 -2.94 -1.38 5.27
C PHE A 44 -3.22 -2.60 6.16
N ASP A 45 -2.27 -2.97 7.01
CA ASP A 45 -2.40 -4.07 7.97
C ASP A 45 -3.52 -3.80 8.98
N GLU A 46 -3.60 -2.58 9.51
CA GLU A 46 -4.66 -2.16 10.44
C GLU A 46 -6.06 -2.07 9.80
N LYS A 47 -6.13 -1.71 8.51
CA LYS A 47 -7.42 -1.59 7.79
C LYS A 47 -7.93 -2.90 7.21
N SER A 48 -7.06 -3.89 6.99
CA SER A 48 -7.43 -5.20 6.48
C SER A 48 -7.85 -6.13 7.63
N PRO A 49 -9.06 -6.72 7.63
CA PRO A 49 -9.49 -7.68 8.66
C PRO A 49 -8.58 -8.92 8.79
N LYS A 50 -7.75 -9.19 7.77
CA LYS A 50 -6.79 -10.31 7.72
C LYS A 50 -5.34 -9.83 7.56
N GLY A 51 -5.10 -8.55 7.81
CA GLY A 51 -3.81 -7.91 7.61
C GLY A 51 -3.36 -7.83 6.16
N ILE A 52 -2.13 -7.36 5.98
CA ILE A 52 -1.47 -7.15 4.68
C ILE A 52 -1.20 -8.48 3.96
N ALA A 53 -1.06 -9.58 4.70
CA ALA A 53 -0.82 -10.93 4.15
C ALA A 53 -1.96 -11.41 3.24
N TYR A 54 -3.19 -10.94 3.47
CA TYR A 54 -4.32 -11.20 2.57
C TYR A 54 -4.19 -10.39 1.26
N LEU A 55 -3.75 -9.13 1.35
CA LEU A 55 -3.58 -8.23 0.20
C LEU A 55 -2.42 -8.69 -0.72
N ILE A 56 -1.31 -9.13 -0.13
CA ILE A 56 -0.14 -9.67 -0.87
C ILE A 56 -0.52 -10.90 -1.72
N GLN A 57 -1.42 -11.76 -1.24
CA GLN A 57 -1.87 -12.93 -2.00
C GLN A 57 -2.69 -12.56 -3.25
N LYS A 58 -3.34 -11.38 -3.25
CA LYS A 58 -4.20 -10.94 -4.36
C LYS A 58 -3.42 -10.33 -5.52
N ILE A 59 -2.24 -9.74 -5.27
CA ILE A 59 -1.37 -9.21 -6.33
C ILE A 59 -0.86 -10.31 -7.28
N LYS A 60 -0.69 -11.55 -6.79
CA LYS A 60 -0.10 -12.66 -7.58
C LYS A 60 -1.05 -13.35 -8.57
N ILE A 61 -2.30 -12.93 -8.70
CA ILE A 61 -3.33 -13.64 -9.49
C ILE A 61 -3.88 -12.80 -10.66
N THR A 62 -3.06 -11.92 -11.25
CA THR A 62 -3.42 -11.22 -12.50
C THR A 62 -2.36 -11.45 -13.56
#